data_AF-A0A8T2ASJ8-F1
#
_entry.id   AF-A0A8T2ASJ8-F1
#
_cell.length_a   1.000
_cell.length_b   1.000
_cell.length_c   1.000
_cell.angle_alpha   90.00
_cell.angle_beta   90.00
_cell.angle_gamma   90.00
#
_symmetry.space_group_name_H-M   'P 1'
#
loop_
_entity.id
_entity.type
_entity.pdbx_description
1 polymer ?
#
loop_
_entity_poly.entity_id
_entity_poly.type
_entity_poly.pdbx_seq_one_letter_code
_entity_poly.pdbx_strand_id
1 'polypeptide(L)' 'MPSLQTSLPPELANNVVRLYRECLRRAKFIGKQQHNTELVVGMVRQQFKKHMNETDPEKIQKLKDE' A
#
# COMPACT_ATOMS: atom_id res chain seq x y z
N MET A 1 5.53 16.34 22.32
CA MET A 1 5.09 15.55 21.16
C MET A 1 6.20 14.56 20.86
N PRO A 2 6.06 13.26 21.17
CA PRO A 2 7.12 12.31 20.85
C PRO A 2 7.13 12.12 19.34
N SER A 3 8.24 12.50 18.71
CA SER A 3 8.56 12.12 17.35
C SER A 3 8.43 10.60 17.24
N LEU A 4 7.48 10.12 16.42
CA LEU A 4 7.44 8.72 16.01
C LEU A 4 8.83 8.39 15.50
N GLN A 5 9.61 7.62 16.27
CA GLN A 5 10.77 6.91 15.76
C GLN A 5 10.23 5.93 14.73
N THR A 6 9.96 6.40 13.52
CA THR A 6 9.71 5.54 12.38
C THR A 6 11.02 4.82 12.13
N SER A 7 11.05 3.52 12.44
CA SER A 7 12.11 2.59 12.10
C SER A 7 12.41 2.53 10.59
N LEU A 8 11.58 3.17 9.77
CA LEU A 8 11.71 3.25 8.32
C LEU A 8 12.20 4.62 7.85
N PRO A 9 13.06 4.67 6.80
CA PRO A 9 13.38 5.90 6.11
C PRO A 9 12.11 6.61 5.62
N PRO A 10 11.96 7.93 5.84
CA PRO A 10 10.73 8.67 5.52
C PRO A 10 10.40 8.65 4.02
N GLU A 11 11.42 8.60 3.16
CA GLU A 11 11.23 8.48 1.71
C GLU A 11 10.53 7.17 1.31
N LEU A 12 10.91 6.06 1.96
CA LEU A 12 10.33 4.75 1.70
C LEU A 12 8.87 4.70 2.15
N ALA A 13 8.59 5.20 3.36
CA ALA A 13 7.21 5.30 3.86
C ALA A 13 6.32 6.16 2.95
N ASN A 14 6.83 7.33 2.51
CA ASN A 14 6.12 8.20 1.59
C ASN A 14 5.87 7.54 0.23
N ASN A 15 6.84 6.78 -0.29
CA ASN A 15 6.71 6.04 -1.54
C ASN A 15 5.60 4.98 -1.45
N VAL A 16 5.56 4.19 -0.36
CA VAL A 16 4.53 3.17 -0.12
C VAL A 16 3.14 3.79 -0.02
N VAL A 17 2.99 4.94 0.66
CA VAL A 17 1.70 5.66 0.74
C VAL A 17 1.24 6.14 -0.64
N ARG A 18 2.15 6.63 -1.49
CA ARG A 18 1.83 7.02 -2.87
C ARG A 18 1.39 5.81 -3.69
N LEU A 19 2.10 4.69 -3.57
CA LEU A 19 1.75 3.43 -4.24
C LEU A 19 0.35 2.96 -3.85
N TYR A 20 0.03 2.93 -2.55
CA TYR A 20 -1.29 2.54 -2.06
C TYR A 20 -2.43 3.38 -2.68
N ARG A 21 -2.27 4.71 -2.74
CA ARG A 21 -3.26 5.61 -3.34
C ARG A 21 -3.44 5.36 -4.84
N GLU A 22 -2.35 5.10 -5.54
CA GLU A 22 -2.37 4.78 -6.96
C GLU A 22 -3.08 3.44 -7.23
N CYS A 23 -2.76 2.40 -6.45
CA CYS A 23 -3.44 1.11 -6.51
C CYS A 23 -4.94 1.24 -6.27
N LEU A 24 -5.36 2.04 -5.27
CA LEU A 24 -6.78 2.29 -5.02
C LEU A 24 -7.47 3.03 -6.17
N ARG A 25 -6.79 4.00 -6.80
CA ARG A 25 -7.34 4.72 -7.96
C ARG A 25 -7.57 3.78 -9.13
N ARG A 26 -6.58 2.93 -9.44
CA ARG A 26 -6.67 1.92 -10.50
C ARG A 26 -7.71 0.85 -10.21
N ALA A 27 -7.76 0.35 -8.97
CA ALA A 27 -8.77 -0.61 -8.52
C ALA A 27 -10.19 -0.07 -8.70
N LYS A 28 -10.45 1.20 -8.38
CA LYS A 28 -11.74 1.84 -8.63
C LYS A 28 -12.08 1.94 -10.11
N PHE A 29 -11.09 2.24 -10.96
CA PHE A 29 -11.30 2.30 -12.40
C PHE A 29 -11.64 0.92 -12.97
N ILE A 30 -10.80 -0.09 -12.70
CA ILE A 30 -11.00 -1.47 -13.17
C ILE A 30 -12.31 -2.03 -12.62
N GLY A 31 -12.54 -1.84 -11.33
CA GLY A 31 -13.74 -2.34 -10.66
C GLY A 31 -15.02 -1.69 -11.13
N LYS A 32 -14.96 -0.45 -11.67
CA LYS A 32 -16.11 0.19 -12.31
C LYS A 32 -16.43 -0.47 -13.65
N GLN A 33 -15.41 -0.85 -14.43
CA GLN A 33 -15.59 -1.54 -15.72
C GLN A 33 -16.18 -2.95 -15.56
N GLN A 34 -15.84 -3.63 -14.46
CA GLN A 34 -16.25 -5.02 -14.20
C GLN A 34 -17.36 -5.13 -13.13
N HIS A 35 -17.97 -4.02 -12.72
CA HIS A 35 -19.02 -3.95 -11.68
C HIS A 35 -18.67 -4.63 -10.33
N ASN A 36 -17.38 -4.73 -9.98
CA ASN A 36 -16.88 -5.43 -8.80
C ASN A 36 -15.94 -4.53 -7.94
N THR A 37 -16.19 -3.22 -7.95
CA THR A 37 -15.33 -2.20 -7.32
C THR A 37 -14.98 -2.51 -5.86
N GLU A 38 -15.96 -2.90 -5.05
CA GLU A 38 -15.73 -3.16 -3.63
C GLU A 38 -14.79 -4.33 -3.40
N LEU A 39 -14.91 -5.39 -4.19
CA LEU A 39 -14.06 -6.57 -4.10
C LEU A 39 -12.61 -6.23 -4.47
N VAL A 40 -12.38 -5.57 -5.61
CA VAL A 40 -11.01 -5.23 -6.06
C VAL A 40 -10.35 -4.25 -5.10
N VAL A 41 -11.09 -3.25 -4.60
CA VAL A 41 -10.60 -2.32 -3.59
C VAL A 41 -10.31 -3.04 -2.26
N GLY A 42 -11.17 -3.98 -1.86
CA GLY A 42 -11.00 -4.81 -0.68
C GLY A 42 -9.71 -5.63 -0.73
N MET A 43 -9.43 -6.26 -1.86
CA MET A 43 -8.21 -7.03 -2.08
C MET A 43 -6.95 -6.17 -1.94
N VAL A 44 -6.93 -4.98 -2.53
CA VAL A 44 -5.80 -4.03 -2.37
C VAL A 44 -5.62 -3.66 -0.90
N ARG A 45 -6.70 -3.30 -0.20
CA ARG A 45 -6.63 -2.95 1.22
C ARG A 45 -6.10 -4.09 2.07
N GLN A 46 -6.56 -5.31 1.80
CA GLN A 46 -6.15 -6.49 2.54
C GLN A 46 -4.65 -6.76 2.37
N GLN A 47 -4.11 -6.60 1.17
CA GLN A 47 -2.67 -6.83 0.95
C GLN A 47 -1.79 -5.80 1.66
N PHE A 48 -2.12 -4.52 1.57
CA PHE A 48 -1.37 -3.50 2.31
C PHE A 48 -1.51 -3.68 3.83
N LYS A 49 -2.67 -4.13 4.32
CA LYS A 49 -2.87 -4.41 5.74
C LYS A 49 -2.02 -5.60 6.23
N LYS A 50 -1.84 -6.64 5.42
CA LYS A 50 -1.03 -7.83 5.75
C LYS A 50 0.42 -7.46 6.09
N HIS A 51 0.96 -6.45 5.41
CA HIS A 51 2.35 -6.01 5.53
C HIS A 51 2.50 -4.62 6.18
N MET A 52 1.46 -4.13 6.87
CA MET A 52 1.42 -2.77 7.43
C MET A 52 2.50 -2.50 8.49
N ASN A 53 2.90 -3.54 9.22
CA ASN A 53 3.87 -3.45 10.32
C ASN A 53 5.26 -3.98 9.91
N GLU A 54 5.50 -4.20 8.62
CA GLU A 54 6.82 -4.57 8.14
C GLU A 54 7.77 -3.39 8.34
N THR A 55 8.92 -3.64 8.97
CA THR A 55 9.93 -2.62 9.26
C THR A 55 11.24 -2.85 8.51
N ASP A 56 11.34 -3.97 7.77
CA ASP A 56 12.52 -4.34 6.99
C ASP A 56 12.50 -3.64 5.61
N PRO A 57 13.44 -2.72 5.32
CA PRO A 57 13.47 -1.98 4.06
C PRO A 57 13.62 -2.87 2.83
N GLU A 58 14.41 -3.95 2.90
CA GLU A 58 14.64 -4.84 1.74
C GLU A 58 13.38 -5.63 1.40
N LYS A 59 12.71 -6.16 2.43
CA LYS A 59 11.44 -6.86 2.26
C LYS A 59 10.34 -5.94 1.74
N ILE A 60 10.26 -4.70 2.23
CA ILE A 60 9.30 -3.70 1.72
C ILE A 60 9.60 -3.38 0.26
N GLN A 61 10.87 -3.23 -0.12
CA GLN A 61 11.24 -2.98 -1.50
C GLN A 61 10.85 -4.16 -2.40
N LYS A 62 11.14 -5.38 -1.97
CA LYS A 62 10.75 -6.60 -2.69
C LYS A 62 9.23 -6.70 -2.89
N LEU A 63 8.44 -6.40 -1.84
CA LEU A 63 6.97 -6.40 -1.90
C LEU A 63 6.38 -5.30 -2.80
N LYS A 64 7.14 -4.26 -3.14
CA LYS A 64 6.71 -3.23 -4.10
C LYS A 64 6.99 -3.63 -5.55
N ASP A 65 8.03 -4.43 -5.76
CA ASP A 65 8.45 -4.88 -7.09
C ASP A 65 7.67 -6.13 -7.55
N GLU A 66 7.09 -6.89 -6.60
CA GLU A 66 6.12 -7.98 -6.82
C GLU A 66 4.68 -7.48 -7.00
#